data_AF-A0A844HIM0-F1
#
_entry.id   AF-A0A844HIM0-F1
#
_cell.length_a   1.000
_cell.length_b   1.000
_cell.length_c   1.000
_cell.angle_alpha   90.00
_cell.angle_beta   90.00
_cell.angle_gamma   90.00
#
_symmetry.space_group_name_H-M   'P 1'
#
loop_
_entity.id
_entity.type
_entity.pdbx_description
1 polymer ?
#
loop_
_entity_poly.entity_id
_entity_poly.type
_entity_poly.pdbx_seq_one_letter_code
_entity_poly.pdbx_strand_id
1 'polypeptide(L)'
;MLERYIEAGHQAEAFWGLTLRLYQIHMQGAAARIQRDHDHAKAMAWLTAGLSRAAKMPKLDRLLQRDGEIIDTGFRLSTIKAQLPVITMAEWAARQGAMG
;
A
#
# COMPACT_ATOMS: atom_id res chain seq x y z
N MET A 1 -33.11 -13.63 -0.83
CA MET A 1 -32.29 -12.58 -1.50
C MET A 1 -32.29 -11.28 -0.71
N LEU A 2 -33.46 -10.76 -0.32
CA LEU A 2 -33.57 -9.56 0.54
C LEU A 2 -32.85 -9.72 1.89
N GLU A 3 -33.07 -10.82 2.62
CA GLU A 3 -32.40 -11.06 3.91
C GLU A 3 -30.87 -10.94 3.80
N ARG A 4 -30.26 -11.67 2.84
CA ARG A 4 -28.81 -11.58 2.57
C ARG A 4 -28.35 -10.17 2.18
N TYR A 5 -29.19 -9.41 1.51
CA TYR A 5 -28.90 -8.01 1.13
C TYR A 5 -28.84 -7.12 2.38
N ILE A 6 -29.76 -7.33 3.32
CA ILE A 6 -29.78 -6.65 4.63
C ILE A 6 -28.60 -7.09 5.49
N GLU A 7 -28.31 -8.38 5.58
CA GLU A 7 -27.15 -8.93 6.30
C GLU A 7 -25.82 -8.37 5.76
N ALA A 8 -25.73 -8.13 4.45
CA ALA A 8 -24.59 -7.48 3.82
C ALA A 8 -24.47 -5.97 4.16
N GLY A 9 -25.39 -5.43 4.95
CA GLY A 9 -25.38 -4.05 5.44
C GLY A 9 -26.06 -3.04 4.52
N HIS A 10 -26.90 -3.50 3.57
CA HIS A 10 -27.66 -2.61 2.70
C HIS A 10 -29.08 -2.33 3.23
N GLN A 11 -29.66 -1.21 2.83
CA GLN A 11 -31.03 -0.84 3.19
C GLN A 11 -32.06 -1.71 2.46
N ALA A 12 -33.11 -2.13 3.17
CA ALA A 12 -34.13 -3.02 2.64
C ALA A 12 -34.94 -2.38 1.49
N GLU A 13 -35.21 -1.08 1.58
CA GLU A 13 -36.01 -0.32 0.63
C GLU A 13 -35.34 -0.27 -0.75
N ALA A 14 -34.01 -0.15 -0.78
CA ALA A 14 -33.24 -0.10 -2.00
C ALA A 14 -33.29 -1.42 -2.80
N PHE A 15 -33.59 -2.55 -2.15
CA PHE A 15 -33.61 -3.87 -2.79
C PHE A 15 -34.63 -3.96 -3.93
N TRP A 16 -35.81 -3.37 -3.74
CA TRP A 16 -36.92 -3.50 -4.70
C TRP A 16 -36.69 -2.78 -6.03
N GLY A 17 -35.73 -1.85 -6.07
CA GLY A 17 -35.30 -1.16 -7.29
C GLY A 17 -34.19 -1.88 -8.06
N LEU A 18 -33.67 -3.00 -7.56
CA LEU A 18 -32.51 -3.66 -8.16
C LEU A 18 -32.91 -4.61 -9.28
N THR A 19 -32.12 -4.57 -10.35
CA THR A 19 -32.02 -5.70 -11.28
C THR A 19 -31.13 -6.79 -10.68
N LEU A 20 -31.24 -8.03 -11.16
CA LEU A 20 -30.38 -9.14 -10.73
C LEU A 20 -28.88 -8.81 -10.89
N ARG A 21 -28.50 -8.13 -11.97
CA ARG A 21 -27.12 -7.70 -12.22
C ARG A 21 -26.63 -6.71 -11.16
N LEU A 22 -27.47 -5.73 -10.80
CA LEU A 22 -27.11 -4.75 -9.76
C LEU A 22 -27.02 -5.40 -8.39
N TYR A 23 -27.94 -6.31 -8.07
CA TYR A 23 -27.86 -7.13 -6.86
C TYR A 23 -26.52 -7.87 -6.78
N GLN A 24 -26.10 -8.55 -7.86
CA GLN A 24 -24.83 -9.27 -7.89
C GLN A 24 -23.62 -8.35 -7.66
N ILE A 25 -23.58 -7.19 -8.30
CA ILE A 25 -22.51 -6.20 -8.11
C ILE A 25 -22.42 -5.75 -6.64
N HIS A 26 -23.57 -5.44 -6.03
CA HIS A 26 -23.61 -5.02 -4.63
C HIS A 26 -23.09 -6.12 -3.70
N MET A 27 -23.58 -7.35 -3.89
CA MET A 27 -23.19 -8.48 -3.05
C MET A 27 -21.71 -8.87 -3.24
N GLN A 28 -21.16 -8.74 -4.46
CA GLN A 28 -19.73 -8.92 -4.71
C GLN A 28 -18.90 -7.87 -3.97
N GLY A 29 -19.33 -6.61 -4.02
CA GLY A 29 -18.69 -5.52 -3.27
C GLY A 29 -18.73 -5.75 -1.75
N ALA A 30 -19.86 -6.22 -1.23
CA ALA A 30 -20.01 -6.57 0.19
C ALA A 30 -19.10 -7.74 0.59
N ALA A 31 -19.05 -8.80 -0.21
CA ALA A 31 -18.15 -9.94 0.02
C ALA A 31 -16.67 -9.51 0.02
N ALA A 32 -16.26 -8.68 -0.95
CA ALA A 32 -14.90 -8.16 -1.01
C ALA A 32 -14.56 -7.26 0.19
N ARG A 33 -15.53 -6.50 0.73
CA ARG A 33 -15.34 -5.73 1.97
C ARG A 33 -15.15 -6.64 3.17
N ILE A 34 -16.05 -7.60 3.37
CA ILE A 34 -15.99 -8.57 4.49
C ILE A 34 -14.66 -9.33 4.47
N GLN A 35 -14.20 -9.76 3.30
CA GLN A 35 -12.92 -10.43 3.15
C GLN A 35 -11.74 -9.55 3.58
N ARG A 36 -11.71 -8.28 3.14
CA ARG A 36 -10.68 -7.31 3.55
C ARG A 36 -10.68 -7.08 5.06
N ASP A 37 -11.85 -6.94 5.67
CA ASP A 37 -11.97 -6.72 7.12
C ASP A 37 -11.47 -7.95 7.89
N HIS A 38 -11.80 -9.16 7.42
CA HIS A 38 -11.33 -10.41 8.00
C HIS A 38 -9.81 -10.60 7.85
N ASP A 39 -9.24 -10.27 6.70
CA ASP A 39 -7.80 -10.33 6.46
C ASP A 39 -7.05 -9.30 7.32
N HIS A 40 -7.61 -8.10 7.48
CA HIS A 40 -7.09 -7.08 8.38
C HIS A 40 -7.10 -7.56 9.84
N ALA A 41 -8.22 -8.13 10.31
CA ALA A 41 -8.33 -8.66 11.67
C ALA A 41 -7.33 -9.79 11.93
N LYS A 42 -7.13 -10.71 10.98
CA LYS A 42 -6.12 -11.77 11.07
C LYS A 42 -4.70 -11.21 11.15
N ALA A 43 -4.37 -10.25 10.28
CA ALA A 43 -3.05 -9.60 10.27
C ALA A 43 -2.78 -8.88 11.59
N MET A 44 -3.77 -8.14 12.10
CA MET A 44 -3.67 -7.43 13.38
C MET A 44 -3.49 -8.42 14.55
N ALA A 45 -4.25 -9.51 14.59
CA ALA A 45 -4.11 -10.54 15.62
C ALA A 45 -2.72 -11.19 15.60
N TRP A 46 -2.21 -11.52 14.41
CA TRP A 46 -0.87 -12.07 14.23
C TRP A 46 0.22 -11.09 14.68
N LEU A 47 0.16 -9.83 14.24
CA LEU A 47 1.11 -8.78 14.62
C LEU A 47 1.08 -8.53 16.13
N THR A 48 -0.11 -8.48 16.74
CA THR A 48 -0.27 -8.32 18.19
C THR A 48 0.37 -9.47 18.95
N ALA A 49 0.13 -10.72 18.53
CA ALA A 49 0.72 -11.89 19.14
C ALA A 49 2.25 -11.92 18.98
N GLY A 50 2.77 -11.55 17.81
CA GLY A 50 4.21 -11.47 17.55
C GLY A 50 4.90 -10.38 18.35
N LEU A 51 4.33 -9.18 18.38
CA LEU A 51 4.90 -8.03 19.10
C LEU A 51 4.80 -8.18 20.62
N SER A 52 3.73 -8.79 21.14
CA SER A 52 3.60 -9.04 22.58
C SER A 52 4.67 -10.00 23.13
N ARG A 53 5.22 -10.88 22.29
CA ARG A 53 6.32 -11.80 22.64
C ARG A 53 7.71 -11.23 22.36
N ALA A 54 7.80 -10.08 21.70
CA ALA A 54 9.09 -9.52 21.30
C ALA A 54 9.83 -8.93 22.51
N ALA A 55 11.04 -9.42 22.78
CA ALA A 55 11.89 -8.87 23.85
C ALA A 55 12.29 -7.40 23.61
N LYS A 56 12.28 -6.96 22.35
CA LYS A 56 12.54 -5.57 21.95
C LYS A 56 11.59 -5.19 20.82
N MET A 57 10.91 -4.06 20.97
CA MET A 57 10.01 -3.52 19.94
C MET A 57 10.82 -3.21 18.65
N PRO A 58 10.40 -3.74 17.48
CA PRO A 58 11.01 -3.38 16.20
C PRO A 58 10.80 -1.90 15.87
N LYS A 59 11.70 -1.31 15.08
CA LYS A 59 11.49 0.04 14.54
C LYS A 59 10.30 0.05 13.58
N LEU A 60 9.49 1.10 13.64
CA LEU A 60 8.28 1.25 12.82
C LEU A 60 8.56 1.15 11.32
N ASP A 61 9.61 1.83 10.83
CA ASP A 61 9.99 1.81 9.40
C ASP A 61 10.27 0.39 8.88
N ARG A 62 10.74 -0.50 9.75
CA ARG A 62 11.00 -1.91 9.40
C ARG A 62 9.72 -2.75 9.39
N LEU A 63 8.71 -2.38 10.17
CA LEU A 63 7.41 -3.04 10.19
C LEU A 63 6.51 -2.60 9.03
N LEU A 64 6.69 -1.36 8.56
CA LEU A 64 5.90 -0.78 7.46
C LEU A 64 6.54 -1.00 6.08
N GLN A 65 7.76 -1.55 6.01
CA GLN A 65 8.40 -1.89 4.74
C GLN A 65 7.52 -2.86 3.95
N ARG A 66 7.21 -2.49 2.70
CA ARG A 66 6.42 -3.33 1.81
C ARG A 66 7.34 -4.37 1.16
N ASP A 67 6.94 -5.64 1.15
CA ASP A 67 7.71 -6.68 0.47
C ASP A 67 7.95 -6.28 -1.00
N GLY A 68 9.22 -6.09 -1.37
CA GLY A 68 9.64 -5.55 -2.68
C GLY A 68 10.26 -4.16 -2.64
N GLU A 69 10.19 -3.42 -1.51
CA GLU A 69 11.03 -2.24 -1.25
C GLU A 69 12.46 -2.63 -0.84
N ILE A 70 13.05 -3.59 -1.56
CA ILE A 70 14.49 -3.56 -1.71
C ILE A 70 14.72 -2.34 -2.59
N ILE A 71 15.08 -1.21 -1.98
CA ILE A 71 15.63 -0.08 -2.71
C ILE A 71 16.88 -0.64 -3.38
N ASP A 72 16.74 -1.05 -4.64
CA ASP A 72 17.88 -1.45 -5.43
C ASP A 72 18.77 -0.22 -5.55
N THR A 73 19.83 -0.22 -4.76
CA THR A 73 20.82 0.85 -4.73
C THR A 73 21.37 1.08 -6.13
N GLY A 74 21.48 0.04 -6.95
CA GLY A 74 21.84 0.13 -8.36
C GLY A 74 20.81 0.92 -9.17
N PHE A 75 19.53 0.60 -9.03
CA PHE A 75 18.45 1.36 -9.67
C PHE A 75 18.46 2.84 -9.24
N ARG A 76 18.55 3.13 -7.93
CA ARG A 76 18.64 4.52 -7.43
C ARG A 76 19.85 5.26 -7.98
N LEU A 77 21.03 4.64 -7.96
CA LEU A 77 22.25 5.24 -8.49
C LEU A 77 22.16 5.48 -9.99
N SER A 78 21.50 4.60 -10.74
CA SER A 78 21.29 4.76 -12.18
C SER A 78 20.41 5.98 -12.49
N THR A 79 19.35 6.19 -11.72
CA THR A 79 18.47 7.37 -11.85
C THR A 79 19.21 8.66 -11.54
N ILE A 80 19.99 8.67 -10.45
CA ILE A 80 20.82 9.83 -10.09
C ILE A 80 21.85 10.10 -11.20
N LYS A 81 22.53 9.05 -11.71
CA LYS A 81 23.50 9.17 -12.79
C LYS A 81 22.88 9.73 -14.08
N ALA A 82 21.66 9.34 -14.41
CA ALA A 82 20.94 9.83 -15.59
C ALA A 82 20.54 11.32 -15.47
N GLN A 83 20.34 11.81 -14.24
CA GLN A 83 19.98 13.21 -13.96
C GLN A 83 21.19 14.12 -13.79
N LEU A 84 22.39 13.56 -13.57
CA LEU A 84 23.60 14.34 -13.43
C LEU A 84 23.99 14.94 -14.79
N PRO A 85 24.26 16.26 -14.85
CA PRO A 85 24.74 16.88 -16.07
C PRO A 85 26.11 16.29 -16.43
N VAL A 86 26.25 15.84 -17.67
CA VAL A 86 27.55 15.46 -18.21
C VAL A 86 28.36 16.74 -18.40
N ILE A 87 29.26 17.00 -17.47
CA ILE A 87 30.18 18.13 -17.51
C ILE A 87 31.59 17.64 -17.78
N THR A 88 32.33 18.39 -18.57
CA THR A 88 33.74 18.13 -18.82
C THR A 88 34.58 18.51 -17.60
N MET A 89 35.79 17.94 -17.50
CA MET A 89 36.74 18.30 -16.44
C MET A 89 37.11 19.79 -16.45
N ALA A 90 37.13 20.42 -17.62
CA ALA A 90 37.37 21.86 -17.78
C ALA A 90 36.21 22.70 -17.22
N GLU A 91 34.95 22.30 -17.50
CA GLU A 91 33.77 22.96 -16.95
C GLU A 91 33.63 22.74 -15.43
N TRP A 92 34.01 21.56 -14.94
CA TRP A 92 34.06 21.29 -13.50
C TRP A 92 35.11 22.18 -12.81
N ALA A 93 36.31 22.28 -13.37
CA ALA A 93 37.38 23.14 -12.85
C ALA A 93 36.99 24.63 -12.87
N ALA A 94 36.33 25.09 -13.95
CA ALA A 94 35.82 26.46 -14.06
C ALA A 94 34.75 26.77 -12.99
N ARG A 95 33.89 25.82 -12.64
CA ARG A 95 32.89 25.98 -11.56
C ARG A 95 33.52 26.05 -10.17
N GLN A 96 34.60 25.32 -9.93
CA GLN A 96 35.35 25.38 -8.67
C GLN A 96 36.15 26.68 -8.54
N GLY A 97 36.69 27.21 -9.64
CA GLY A 97 37.42 28.48 -9.66
C GLY A 97 36.53 29.73 -9.56
N ALA A 98 35.23 29.63 -9.85
CA ALA A 98 34.28 30.74 -9.77
C ALA A 98 33.65 30.94 -8.36
N MET A 99 33.97 30.08 -7.39
CA MET A 99 33.53 30.20 -5.98
C MET A 99 34.65 30.68 -5.04
N GLY A 100 35.78 31.16 -5.56
CA GLY A 100 36.86 31.83 -4.82
C GLY A 100 36.94 33.31 -5.18
#